data_AF-E3FI83-F1
#
_entry.id   AF-E3FI83-F1
#
_cell.length_a   1.000
_cell.length_b   1.000
_cell.length_c   1.000
_cell.angle_alpha   90.00
_cell.angle_beta   90.00
_cell.angle_gamma   90.00
#
_symmetry.space_group_name_H-M   'P 1'
#
loop_
_entity.id
_entity.type
_entity.pdbx_description
1 polymer ?
#
loop_
_entity_poly.entity_id
_entity_poly.type
_entity_poly.pdbx_seq_one_letter_code
_entity_poly.pdbx_strand_id
1 'polypeptide(L)'
;MQHGNLRMSLPEGWSDATQIVAVGPMEKGFRSSLAVSSEPSAPRESLAQHAARVLPMLNKVTEQFQLVSEGPATFGTQNGFLREYTHVARGVKLAQLQFYVMSGGLVHTFTYTQLAERMAMSRPTAEKLFASVFLGNAPVATPMSPRIRPKGVHFRFMRSIAA
;
A
#
# COMPACT_ATOMS: atom_id res chain seq x y z
N MET A 1 -9.67 9.28 -8.22
CA MET A 1 -8.31 9.31 -7.64
C MET A 1 -7.85 10.77 -7.51
N GLN A 2 -7.19 11.13 -6.41
CA GLN A 2 -6.57 12.45 -6.20
C GLN A 2 -5.18 12.28 -5.56
N HIS A 3 -4.13 12.82 -6.18
CA HIS A 3 -2.77 12.86 -5.63
C HIS A 3 -2.17 14.25 -5.83
N GLY A 4 -1.91 14.96 -4.74
CA GLY A 4 -1.52 16.37 -4.80
C GLY A 4 -2.53 17.17 -5.63
N ASN A 5 -2.06 17.79 -6.71
CA ASN A 5 -2.88 18.60 -7.62
C ASN A 5 -3.47 17.80 -8.79
N LEU A 6 -3.20 16.49 -8.90
CA LEU A 6 -3.73 15.63 -9.96
C LEU A 6 -5.05 15.00 -9.52
N ARG A 7 -6.08 15.12 -10.36
CA ARG A 7 -7.36 14.42 -10.19
C ARG A 7 -7.72 13.70 -11.47
N MET A 8 -8.08 12.42 -11.35
CA MET A 8 -8.55 11.63 -12.48
C MET A 8 -9.66 10.66 -12.08
N SER A 9 -10.54 10.39 -13.04
CA SER A 9 -11.53 9.31 -12.95
C SER A 9 -10.91 8.04 -13.50
N LEU A 10 -11.07 6.94 -12.77
CA LEU A 10 -10.65 5.63 -13.25
C LEU A 10 -11.83 4.97 -14.00
N PRO A 11 -11.57 4.28 -15.12
CA PRO A 11 -12.59 3.47 -15.78
C PRO A 11 -13.13 2.37 -14.86
N GLU A 12 -14.29 1.82 -15.22
CA GLU A 12 -14.86 0.68 -14.50
C GLU A 12 -13.89 -0.51 -14.49
N GLY A 13 -13.78 -1.17 -13.34
CA GLY A 13 -12.89 -2.33 -13.14
C GLY A 13 -11.42 -1.99 -12.85
N TRP A 14 -11.02 -0.71 -12.92
CA TRP A 14 -9.66 -0.31 -12.58
C TRP A 14 -9.50 -0.14 -11.07
N SER A 15 -8.35 -0.58 -10.56
CA SER A 15 -7.96 -0.41 -9.16
C SER A 15 -6.88 0.67 -9.04
N ASP A 16 -6.92 1.44 -7.96
CA ASP A 16 -5.86 2.37 -7.64
C ASP A 16 -4.66 1.61 -7.08
N ALA A 17 -3.54 1.64 -7.81
CA ALA A 17 -2.26 1.06 -7.41
C ALA A 17 -1.17 2.14 -7.24
N THR A 18 -1.58 3.38 -6.94
CA THR A 18 -0.66 4.50 -6.84
C THR A 18 0.40 4.25 -5.77
N GLN A 19 1.64 4.61 -6.13
CA GLN A 19 2.76 4.66 -5.22
C GLN A 19 3.24 6.11 -5.09
N ILE A 20 3.34 6.58 -3.85
CA ILE A 20 3.96 7.87 -3.55
C ILE A 20 5.39 7.60 -3.12
N VAL A 21 6.36 8.24 -3.74
CA VAL A 21 7.77 8.11 -3.38
C VAL A 21 8.34 9.50 -3.08
N ALA A 22 8.85 9.67 -1.87
CA ALA A 22 9.64 10.82 -1.47
C ALA A 22 11.08 10.39 -1.21
N VAL A 23 12.03 11.21 -1.62
CA VAL A 23 13.47 10.97 -1.39
C VAL A 23 14.05 12.07 -0.50
N GLY A 24 14.83 11.66 0.48
CA GLY A 24 15.55 12.55 1.36
C GLY A 24 16.80 13.16 0.71
N PRO A 25 17.51 14.01 1.47
CA PRO A 25 18.83 14.50 1.07
C PRO A 25 19.81 13.33 0.89
N MET A 26 20.86 13.56 0.11
CA MET A 26 21.94 12.60 -0.06
C MET A 26 22.89 12.67 1.13
N GLU A 27 23.14 11.55 1.77
CA GLU A 27 24.05 11.45 2.90
C GLU A 27 24.98 10.25 2.69
N LYS A 28 26.29 10.48 2.61
CA LYS A 28 27.30 9.43 2.32
C LYS A 28 26.98 8.63 1.04
N GLY A 29 26.49 9.30 -0.01
CA GLY A 29 26.17 8.66 -1.30
C GLY A 29 24.87 7.86 -1.31
N PHE A 30 24.12 7.83 -0.21
CA PHE A 30 22.81 7.19 -0.14
C PHE A 30 21.69 8.23 0.06
N ARG A 31 20.53 8.02 -0.55
CA ARG A 31 19.32 8.81 -0.31
C ARG A 31 18.30 7.95 0.39
N SER A 32 17.91 8.35 1.60
CA SER A 32 16.75 7.74 2.24
C SER A 32 15.49 7.96 1.41
N SER A 33 14.52 7.08 1.56
CA SER A 33 13.26 7.21 0.85
C SER A 33 12.10 6.83 1.74
N LEU A 34 10.94 7.42 1.45
CA LEU A 34 9.64 7.01 1.95
C LEU A 34 8.80 6.61 0.73
N ALA A 35 8.40 5.34 0.69
CA ALA A 35 7.41 4.86 -0.27
C ALA A 35 6.09 4.62 0.45
N VAL A 36 4.98 5.01 -0.16
CA VAL A 36 3.63 4.74 0.33
C VAL A 36 2.88 4.00 -0.75
N SER A 37 2.29 2.88 -0.38
CA SER A 37 1.41 2.09 -1.25
C SER A 37 0.15 1.71 -0.47
N SER A 38 -0.92 1.40 -1.19
CA SER A 38 -2.17 0.96 -0.58
C SER A 38 -2.65 -0.31 -1.27
N GLU A 39 -3.17 -1.25 -0.49
CA GLU A 39 -3.84 -2.44 -1.03
C GLU A 39 -5.16 -2.69 -0.27
N PRO A 40 -6.14 -3.35 -0.90
CA PRO A 40 -7.34 -3.79 -0.20
C PRO A 40 -7.00 -4.70 1.00
N SER A 41 -7.64 -4.46 2.14
CA SER A 41 -7.54 -5.39 3.26
C SER A 41 -8.39 -6.63 2.98
N ALA A 42 -7.94 -7.79 3.46
CA ALA A 42 -8.80 -8.97 3.43
C ALA A 42 -9.98 -8.80 4.43
N PRO A 43 -11.14 -9.43 4.20
CA PRO A 43 -12.29 -9.31 5.10
C PRO A 43 -11.94 -9.67 6.54
N ARG A 44 -12.16 -8.74 7.48
CA ARG A 44 -11.88 -8.89 8.92
C ARG A 44 -10.41 -9.16 9.26
N GLU A 45 -9.49 -8.88 8.34
CA GLU A 45 -8.04 -8.98 8.58
C GLU A 45 -7.58 -7.90 9.56
N SER A 46 -6.83 -8.31 10.59
CA SER A 46 -6.11 -7.36 11.46
C SER A 46 -4.78 -6.95 10.83
N LEU A 47 -4.20 -5.82 11.26
CA LEU A 47 -2.90 -5.38 10.76
C LEU A 47 -1.77 -6.39 11.06
N ALA A 48 -1.84 -7.10 12.18
CA ALA A 48 -0.89 -8.17 12.49
C ALA A 48 -1.04 -9.36 11.54
N GLN A 49 -2.28 -9.75 11.20
CA GLN A 49 -2.55 -10.80 10.23
C GLN A 49 -2.09 -10.41 8.82
N HIS A 50 -2.35 -9.16 8.42
CA HIS A 50 -1.83 -8.60 7.18
C HIS A 50 -0.30 -8.66 7.13
N ALA A 51 0.38 -8.16 8.17
CA ALA A 51 1.83 -8.18 8.24
C ALA A 51 2.36 -9.63 8.15
N ALA A 52 1.75 -10.58 8.85
CA ALA A 52 2.10 -11.99 8.79
C ALA A 52 1.88 -12.61 7.40
N ARG A 53 0.80 -12.23 6.69
CA ARG A 53 0.52 -12.68 5.31
C ARG A 53 1.58 -12.20 4.31
N VAL A 54 2.06 -10.97 4.46
CA VAL A 54 3.05 -10.36 3.55
C VAL A 54 4.48 -10.91 3.79
N LEU A 55 4.79 -11.31 5.02
CA LEU A 55 6.15 -11.69 5.44
C LEU A 55 6.79 -12.82 4.60
N PRO A 56 6.12 -13.95 4.27
CA PRO A 56 6.73 -15.01 3.47
C PRO A 56 7.14 -14.55 2.08
N MET A 57 6.32 -13.70 1.45
CA MET A 57 6.62 -13.13 0.14
C MET A 57 7.80 -12.16 0.24
N LEU A 58 7.81 -11.30 1.25
CA LEU A 58 8.92 -10.39 1.52
C LEU A 58 10.25 -11.13 1.71
N ASN A 59 10.27 -12.16 2.56
CA ASN A 59 11.43 -13.00 2.83
C ASN A 59 11.92 -13.73 1.56
N LYS A 60 11.00 -14.09 0.65
CA LYS A 60 11.35 -14.75 -0.62
C LYS A 60 11.96 -13.79 -1.64
N VAL A 61 11.50 -12.54 -1.70
CA VAL A 61 11.91 -11.57 -2.73
C VAL A 61 13.08 -10.67 -2.30
N THR A 62 13.47 -10.72 -1.02
CA THR A 62 14.57 -9.91 -0.49
C THR A 62 15.77 -10.78 -0.14
N GLU A 63 16.94 -10.41 -0.66
CA GLU A 63 18.18 -11.12 -0.40
C GLU A 63 18.64 -10.87 1.05
N GLN A 64 19.07 -11.92 1.75
CA GLN A 64 19.56 -11.84 3.14
C GLN A 64 18.57 -11.12 4.08
N PHE A 65 17.29 -11.41 3.92
CA PHE A 65 16.25 -10.88 4.81
C PHE A 65 16.51 -11.24 6.26
N GLN A 66 16.42 -10.26 7.14
CA GLN A 66 16.50 -10.43 8.59
C GLN A 66 15.47 -9.53 9.26
N LEU A 67 14.42 -10.14 9.82
CA LEU A 67 13.48 -9.45 10.69
C LEU A 67 14.21 -8.97 11.94
N VAL A 68 14.06 -7.68 12.28
CA VAL A 68 14.66 -7.06 13.46
C VAL A 68 13.63 -6.96 14.58
N SER A 69 12.46 -6.40 14.28
CA SER A 69 11.36 -6.25 15.23
C SER A 69 10.02 -6.13 14.50
N GLU A 70 8.93 -6.50 15.16
CA GLU A 70 7.60 -6.14 14.72
C GLU A 70 6.60 -6.06 15.89
N GLY A 71 5.59 -5.20 15.76
CA GLY A 71 4.56 -5.04 16.78
C GLY A 71 3.64 -3.85 16.56
N PRO A 72 2.59 -3.69 17.38
CA PRO A 72 1.75 -2.50 17.37
C PRO A 72 2.57 -1.23 17.60
N ALA A 73 2.25 -0.16 16.87
CA ALA A 73 2.90 1.13 17.02
C ALA A 73 1.91 2.27 16.78
N THR A 74 2.15 3.42 17.42
CA THR A 74 1.35 4.63 17.25
C THR A 74 2.26 5.79 16.90
N PHE A 75 1.93 6.49 15.81
CA PHE A 75 2.64 7.69 15.37
C PHE A 75 1.62 8.80 15.07
N GLY A 76 1.69 9.90 15.83
CA GLY A 76 0.68 10.96 15.73
C GLY A 76 -0.72 10.41 16.05
N THR A 77 -1.67 10.62 15.13
CA THR A 77 -3.05 10.09 15.24
C THR A 77 -3.21 8.69 14.67
N GLN A 78 -2.16 8.11 14.09
CA GLN A 78 -2.22 6.82 13.40
C GLN A 78 -1.85 5.68 14.34
N ASN A 79 -2.79 4.75 14.53
CA ASN A 79 -2.53 3.47 15.17
C ASN A 79 -2.28 2.42 14.10
N GLY A 80 -1.21 1.65 14.25
CA GLY A 80 -0.80 0.71 13.22
C GLY A 80 0.04 -0.44 13.73
N PHE A 81 0.71 -1.11 12.80
CA PHE A 81 1.67 -2.17 13.07
C PHE A 81 2.98 -1.81 12.39
N LEU A 82 4.08 -1.84 13.14
CA LEU A 82 5.41 -1.53 12.63
C LEU A 82 6.19 -2.83 12.46
N ARG A 83 6.91 -2.92 11.34
CA ARG A 83 7.92 -3.94 11.09
C ARG A 83 9.24 -3.27 10.75
N GLU A 84 10.30 -3.78 11.34
CA GLU A 84 11.66 -3.46 10.97
C GLU A 84 12.38 -4.71 10.49
N TYR A 85 13.10 -4.57 9.38
CA TYR A 85 13.96 -5.63 8.89
C TYR A 85 15.15 -5.07 8.14
N THR A 86 16.17 -5.90 7.95
CA THR A 86 17.30 -5.61 7.07
C THR A 86 17.35 -6.58 5.91
N HIS A 87 17.94 -6.16 4.80
CA HIS A 87 18.17 -6.98 3.62
C HIS A 87 19.35 -6.42 2.83
N VAL A 88 19.84 -7.17 1.85
CA VAL A 88 20.85 -6.70 0.89
C VAL A 88 20.17 -6.38 -0.43
N ALA A 89 20.51 -5.23 -1.00
CA ALA A 89 20.09 -4.83 -2.34
C ALA A 89 21.28 -4.26 -3.09
N ARG A 90 21.62 -4.87 -4.24
CA ARG A 90 22.77 -4.47 -5.08
C ARG A 90 24.09 -4.37 -4.27
N GLY A 91 24.31 -5.32 -3.36
CA GLY A 91 25.50 -5.37 -2.50
C GLY A 91 25.50 -4.40 -1.32
N VAL A 92 24.43 -3.62 -1.10
CA VAL A 92 24.31 -2.67 0.01
C VAL A 92 23.34 -3.21 1.06
N LYS A 93 23.75 -3.21 2.33
CA LYS A 93 22.87 -3.59 3.45
C LYS A 93 21.94 -2.44 3.81
N LEU A 94 20.64 -2.64 3.60
CA LEU A 94 19.58 -1.68 3.87
C LEU A 94 18.76 -2.13 5.07
N ALA A 95 18.19 -1.16 5.78
CA ALA A 95 17.12 -1.38 6.74
C ALA A 95 15.84 -0.70 6.23
N GLN A 96 14.70 -1.32 6.53
CA GLN A 96 13.40 -0.76 6.26
C GLN A 96 12.53 -0.74 7.51
N LEU A 97 11.83 0.38 7.70
CA LEU A 97 10.71 0.49 8.62
C LEU A 97 9.42 0.51 7.81
N GLN A 98 8.60 -0.51 7.96
CA GLN A 98 7.27 -0.62 7.36
C GLN A 98 6.20 -0.38 8.41
N PHE A 99 5.49 0.72 8.30
CA PHE A 99 4.34 1.03 9.15
C PHE A 99 3.05 0.78 8.36
N TYR A 100 2.21 -0.12 8.87
CA TYR A 100 0.93 -0.48 8.28
C TYR A 100 -0.20 0.21 9.03
N VAL A 101 -1.08 0.90 8.30
CA VAL A 101 -2.27 1.57 8.85
C VAL A 101 -3.50 1.13 8.07
N MET A 102 -4.58 0.80 8.76
CA MET A 102 -5.85 0.43 8.12
C MET A 102 -6.82 1.61 8.12
N SER A 103 -7.38 1.94 6.95
CA SER A 103 -8.41 2.96 6.81
C SER A 103 -9.32 2.65 5.62
N GLY A 104 -10.65 2.77 5.82
CA GLY A 104 -11.62 2.62 4.72
C GLY A 104 -11.57 1.28 3.97
N GLY A 105 -11.15 0.18 4.62
CA GLY A 105 -10.98 -1.12 3.96
C GLY A 105 -9.70 -1.27 3.14
N LEU A 106 -8.76 -0.33 3.26
CA LEU A 106 -7.42 -0.38 2.68
C LEU A 106 -6.37 -0.53 3.78
N VAL A 107 -5.27 -1.21 3.46
CA VAL A 107 -4.02 -1.14 4.23
C VAL A 107 -3.06 -0.23 3.49
N HIS A 108 -2.65 0.83 4.17
CA HIS A 108 -1.60 1.73 3.73
C HIS A 108 -0.26 1.28 4.32
N THR A 109 0.71 1.02 3.45
CA THR A 109 2.07 0.62 3.85
C THR A 109 3.03 1.76 3.61
N PHE A 110 3.55 2.33 4.69
CA PHE A 110 4.59 3.35 4.68
C PHE A 110 5.96 2.66 4.85
N THR A 111 6.80 2.71 3.84
CA THR A 111 8.12 2.08 3.83
C THR A 111 9.21 3.13 3.85
N TYR A 112 9.85 3.32 5.00
CA TYR A 112 11.05 4.14 5.10
C TYR A 112 12.30 3.28 4.90
N THR A 113 13.16 3.64 3.94
CA THR A 113 14.39 2.91 3.62
C THR A 113 15.63 3.73 3.94
N GLN A 114 16.62 3.10 4.58
CA GLN A 114 17.91 3.70 4.92
C GLN A 114 19.03 2.65 4.87
N LEU A 115 20.29 3.08 4.80
CA LEU A 115 21.44 2.23 5.15
C LEU A 115 21.24 1.61 6.53
N ALA A 116 21.52 0.31 6.67
CA ALA A 116 21.23 -0.40 7.93
C ALA A 116 21.95 0.20 9.14
N GLU A 117 23.22 0.56 8.99
CA GLU A 117 24.04 1.22 10.03
C GLU A 117 23.54 2.60 10.46
N ARG A 118 22.66 3.23 9.67
CA ARG A 118 22.14 4.58 9.95
C ARG A 118 20.70 4.58 10.45
N MET A 119 20.02 3.45 10.41
CA MET A 119 18.60 3.37 10.75
C MET A 119 18.31 3.91 12.16
N ALA A 120 19.15 3.56 13.14
CA ALA A 120 19.00 4.05 14.51
C ALA A 120 18.99 5.59 14.60
N MET A 121 19.88 6.26 13.85
CA MET A 121 19.95 7.73 13.83
C MET A 121 18.80 8.36 13.03
N SER A 122 18.35 7.71 11.96
CA SER A 122 17.28 8.26 11.09
C SER A 122 15.86 7.87 11.51
N ARG A 123 15.70 6.93 12.43
CA ARG A 123 14.40 6.47 12.92
C ARG A 123 13.50 7.62 13.38
N PRO A 124 13.96 8.62 14.16
CA PRO A 124 13.11 9.75 14.54
C PRO A 124 12.57 10.53 13.34
N THR A 125 13.31 10.57 12.21
CA THR A 125 12.82 11.17 10.97
C THR A 125 11.70 10.34 10.36
N ALA A 126 11.85 9.01 10.31
CA ALA A 126 10.81 8.11 9.82
C ALA A 126 9.52 8.22 10.66
N GLU A 127 9.66 8.23 11.98
CA GLU A 127 8.52 8.35 12.91
C GLU A 127 7.81 9.70 12.78
N LYS A 128 8.54 10.80 12.57
CA LYS A 128 7.95 12.11 12.25
C LYS A 128 7.20 12.10 10.93
N LEU A 129 7.73 11.42 9.91
CA LEU A 129 7.02 11.25 8.63
C LEU A 129 5.72 10.47 8.83
N PHE A 130 5.76 9.34 9.54
CA PHE A 130 4.57 8.54 9.86
C PHE A 130 3.54 9.33 10.69
N ALA A 131 3.98 10.12 11.66
CA ALA A 131 3.11 10.96 12.49
C ALA A 131 2.45 12.11 11.71
N SER A 132 3.05 12.53 10.59
CA SER A 132 2.52 13.61 9.75
C SER A 132 1.41 13.17 8.78
N VAL A 133 1.10 11.87 8.75
CA VAL A 133 0.11 11.30 7.83
C VAL A 133 -1.30 11.70 8.23
N PHE A 134 -2.04 12.23 7.24
CA PHE A 134 -3.48 12.43 7.32
C PHE A 134 -4.18 11.53 6.29
N LEU A 135 -4.84 10.48 6.76
CA LEU A 135 -5.69 9.64 5.94
C LEU A 135 -7.08 10.28 5.88
N GLY A 136 -7.36 10.98 4.78
CA GLY A 136 -8.70 11.51 4.52
C GLY A 136 -9.72 10.37 4.38
N ASN A 137 -10.97 10.62 4.75
CA ASN A 137 -12.04 9.69 4.41
C ASN A 137 -12.16 9.63 2.88
N ALA A 138 -11.86 8.47 2.30
CA ALA A 138 -12.23 8.22 0.91
C ALA A 138 -13.74 8.43 0.78
N PRO A 139 -14.24 9.13 -0.25
CA PRO A 139 -15.68 9.14 -0.50
C PRO A 139 -16.13 7.70 -0.69
N VAL A 140 -17.04 7.26 0.18
CA VAL A 140 -17.74 5.98 0.07
C VAL A 140 -18.31 5.94 -1.34
N ALA A 141 -17.82 5.01 -2.18
CA ALA A 141 -18.50 4.70 -3.43
C ALA A 141 -19.94 4.32 -3.05
N THR A 142 -20.89 5.17 -3.41
CA THR A 142 -22.30 4.96 -3.10
C THR A 142 -22.69 3.60 -3.66
N PRO A 143 -23.25 2.67 -2.86
CA PRO A 143 -23.72 1.42 -3.41
C PRO A 143 -24.79 1.74 -4.46
N MET A 144 -24.50 1.48 -5.73
CA MET A 144 -25.47 1.65 -6.80
C MET A 144 -26.69 0.78 -6.48
N SER A 145 -27.87 1.40 -6.47
CA SER A 145 -29.14 0.69 -6.45
C SER A 145 -29.16 -0.41 -7.52
N PRO A 146 -29.78 -1.56 -7.24
CA PRO A 146 -29.87 -2.63 -8.24
C PRO A 146 -30.60 -2.10 -9.47
N ARG A 147 -29.90 -2.00 -10.61
CA ARG A 147 -30.52 -1.72 -11.90
C ARG A 147 -31.51 -2.84 -12.20
N ILE A 148 -32.79 -2.50 -12.18
CA ILE A 148 -33.87 -3.32 -12.74
C ILE A 148 -33.50 -3.56 -14.21
N ARG A 149 -33.25 -4.83 -14.58
CA ARG A 149 -33.02 -5.21 -15.98
C ARG A 149 -34.30 -4.91 -16.78
N PRO A 150 -34.24 -4.11 -17.87
CA PRO A 150 -35.37 -4.04 -18.78
C PRO A 150 -35.55 -5.40 -19.44
N LYS A 151 -36.80 -5.89 -19.44
CA LYS A 151 -37.21 -7.16 -20.03
C LYS A 151 -36.94 -7.16 -21.54
N GLY A 152 -36.35 -8.26 -21.98
CA GLY A 152 -36.18 -8.79 -23.34
C GLY A 152 -36.64 -7.96 -24.55
N VAL A 153 -35.67 -7.68 -25.43
CA VAL A 153 -35.95 -7.55 -26.87
C VAL A 153 -35.67 -8.92 -27.51
N HIS A 154 -36.74 -9.57 -27.97
CA HIS A 154 -36.69 -10.80 -28.74
C HIS A 154 -36.01 -10.54 -30.10
N PHE A 155 -34.84 -11.13 -30.34
CA PHE A 155 -34.33 -11.29 -31.70
C PHE A 155 -34.87 -12.61 -32.27
N ARG A 156 -35.82 -12.50 -33.20
CA ARG A 156 -36.30 -13.64 -34.00
C ARG A 156 -35.22 -14.00 -35.02
N PHE A 157 -34.71 -15.22 -34.93
CA PHE A 157 -34.00 -15.90 -36.01
C PHE A 157 -34.94 -16.04 -37.22
N MET A 158 -34.49 -15.63 -38.41
CA MET A 158 -34.99 -16.19 -39.67
C MET A 158 -33.88 -17.03 -40.29
N ARG A 159 -34.05 -18.35 -40.20
CA ARG A 159 -33.51 -19.32 -41.14
C ARG A 159 -34.49 -19.45 -42.30
N SER A 160 -33.99 -19.49 -43.53
CA SER A 160 -34.56 -20.19 -44.69
C SER A 160 -33.90 -19.68 -45.98
N ILE A 161 -33.50 -20.44 -47.01
CA ILE A 161 -33.48 -21.87 -47.38
C ILE A 161 -32.48 -21.94 -48.55
N ALA A 162 -31.78 -23.06 -48.71
CA ALA A 162 -31.00 -23.40 -49.90
C ALA A 162 -31.91 -23.94 -51.02
N ALA A 163 -31.66 -23.54 -52.26
CA ALA A 163 -31.82 -24.31 -53.49
C ALA A 163 -30.91 -23.69 -54.56
#